data_AF-A0A2H0Q927-F1
#
_entry.id   AF-A0A2H0Q927-F1
#
_cell.length_a   1.000
_cell.length_b   1.000
_cell.length_c   1.000
_cell.angle_alpha   90.00
_cell.angle_beta   90.00
_cell.angle_gamma   90.00
#
_symmetry.space_group_name_H-M   'P 1'
#
loop_
_entity.id
_entity.type
_entity.pdbx_description
1 polymer ?
#
loop_
_entity_poly.entity_id
_entity_poly.type
_entity_poly.pdbx_seq_one_letter_code
_entity_poly.pdbx_strand_id
1 'polypeptide(L)'
;MNPTIEKIVTDFYSLATTDVMIGYHFRKIATSEGIHPLKPPLDAFASHIPRIVHFWEVQLEGKSIQGESFDLLKVHKTLGILPGELGRWIKLFKDILKSYDQNHELILKWNEKIDHFEKIFKKNLFTN
;
A
#
# COMPACT_ATOMS: atom_id res chain seq x y z
N MET A 1 -11.94 17.10 -3.00
CA MET A 1 -12.29 16.00 -3.94
C MET A 1 -12.82 14.85 -3.09
N ASN A 2 -13.93 14.23 -3.48
CA ASN A 2 -14.44 13.07 -2.73
C ASN A 2 -13.45 11.90 -2.90
N PRO A 3 -12.91 11.34 -1.80
CA PRO A 3 -11.95 10.25 -1.88
C PRO A 3 -12.64 8.95 -2.32
N THR A 4 -11.99 8.22 -3.22
CA THR A 4 -12.31 6.80 -3.48
C THR A 4 -11.10 5.95 -3.11
N ILE A 5 -11.35 4.69 -2.70
CA ILE A 5 -10.28 3.74 -2.36
C ILE A 5 -9.35 3.55 -3.56
N GLU A 6 -9.90 3.38 -4.75
CA GLU A 6 -9.15 3.24 -5.99
C GLU A 6 -8.23 4.44 -6.26
N LYS A 7 -8.74 5.67 -6.10
CA LYS A 7 -7.95 6.88 -6.33
C LYS A 7 -6.80 7.01 -5.33
N ILE A 8 -7.05 6.76 -4.05
CA ILE A 8 -6.03 6.83 -3.00
C ILE A 8 -4.94 5.77 -3.23
N VAL A 9 -5.32 4.53 -3.55
CA VAL A 9 -4.37 3.47 -3.88
C VAL A 9 -3.55 3.85 -5.11
N THR A 10 -4.18 4.36 -6.16
CA THR A 10 -3.51 4.78 -7.40
C THR A 10 -2.50 5.90 -7.15
N ASP A 11 -2.87 6.90 -6.34
CA ASP A 11 -1.98 8.00 -5.96
C ASP A 11 -0.79 7.51 -5.16
N PHE A 12 -1.03 6.61 -4.21
CA PHE A 12 0.02 5.98 -3.44
C PHE A 12 0.99 5.19 -4.35
N TYR A 13 0.47 4.38 -5.28
CA TYR A 13 1.31 3.60 -6.21
C TYR A 13 2.12 4.49 -7.14
N SER A 14 1.54 5.59 -7.62
CA SER A 14 2.25 6.55 -8.47
C SER A 14 3.49 7.14 -7.77
N LEU A 15 3.45 7.27 -6.43
CA LEU A 15 4.56 7.76 -5.62
C LEU A 15 5.50 6.65 -5.15
N ALA A 16 4.96 5.60 -4.53
CA ALA A 16 5.73 4.57 -3.84
C ALA A 16 6.58 3.71 -4.78
N THR A 17 6.10 3.45 -6.00
CA THR A 17 6.79 2.60 -6.98
C THR A 17 8.09 3.22 -7.50
N THR A 18 8.21 4.55 -7.43
CA THR A 18 9.39 5.30 -7.85
C THR A 18 10.20 5.85 -6.67
N ASP A 19 9.79 5.55 -5.43
CA ASP A 19 10.48 5.99 -4.23
C ASP A 19 11.86 5.35 -4.10
N VAL A 20 12.85 6.15 -3.70
CA VAL A 20 14.26 5.72 -3.63
C VAL A 20 14.49 4.64 -2.57
N MET A 21 13.73 4.63 -1.48
CA MET A 21 13.93 3.68 -0.38
C MET A 21 13.11 2.41 -0.56
N ILE A 22 11.87 2.52 -1.04
CA ILE A 22 10.95 1.36 -1.08
C ILE A 22 10.56 0.90 -2.49
N GLY A 23 10.82 1.71 -3.52
CA GLY A 23 10.42 1.42 -4.90
C GLY A 23 11.02 0.11 -5.44
N TYR A 24 12.15 -0.34 -4.90
CA TYR A 24 12.76 -1.61 -5.29
C TYR A 24 11.92 -2.84 -4.92
N HIS A 25 11.13 -2.77 -3.85
CA HIS A 25 10.19 -3.85 -3.52
C HIS A 25 9.08 -3.95 -4.56
N PHE A 26 8.59 -2.81 -5.05
CA PHE A 26 7.56 -2.78 -6.09
C PHE A 26 8.08 -3.28 -7.44
N ARG A 27 9.35 -3.01 -7.78
CA ARG A 27 9.94 -3.54 -9.02
C ARG A 27 9.94 -5.07 -9.10
N LYS A 28 9.94 -5.78 -7.96
CA LYS A 28 9.85 -7.26 -7.92
C LYS A 28 8.51 -7.80 -8.41
N ILE A 29 7.47 -6.97 -8.45
CA ILE A 29 6.11 -7.35 -8.85
C ILE A 29 5.63 -6.59 -10.09
N ALA A 30 6.46 -5.72 -10.67
CA ALA A 30 6.15 -5.02 -11.90
C ALA A 30 6.14 -6.02 -13.07
N THR A 31 5.09 -5.98 -13.90
CA THR A 31 4.94 -6.89 -15.05
C THR A 31 5.55 -6.37 -16.34
N SER A 32 5.97 -5.10 -16.37
CA SER A 32 6.62 -4.46 -17.50
C SER A 32 7.65 -3.44 -17.02
N GLU A 33 8.65 -3.19 -17.85
CA GLU A 33 9.66 -2.16 -17.62
C GLU A 33 9.21 -0.82 -18.25
N GLY A 34 9.61 0.29 -17.63
CA GLY A 34 9.43 1.63 -18.19
C GLY A 34 10.65 2.08 -19.00
N ILE A 35 10.58 3.31 -19.52
CA ILE A 35 11.74 3.95 -20.19
C ILE A 35 12.95 4.02 -19.24
N HIS A 36 12.71 4.22 -17.94
CA HIS A 36 13.74 4.29 -16.92
C HIS A 36 13.63 3.06 -15.99
N PRO A 37 14.70 2.25 -15.80
CA PRO A 37 14.64 1.00 -15.02
C PRO A 37 14.16 1.14 -13.57
N LEU A 38 14.38 2.32 -12.97
CA LEU A 38 13.91 2.63 -11.60
C LEU A 38 12.50 3.23 -11.53
N LYS A 39 11.84 3.43 -12.68
CA LYS A 39 10.53 4.08 -12.76
C LYS A 39 9.60 3.25 -13.65
N PRO A 40 9.12 2.08 -13.17
CA PRO A 40 8.12 1.32 -13.90
C PRO A 40 6.87 2.19 -14.12
N PRO A 41 6.18 2.05 -15.27
CA PRO A 41 4.91 2.73 -15.50
C PRO A 41 3.85 2.17 -14.55
N LEU A 42 2.80 2.94 -14.27
CA LEU A 42 1.71 2.49 -13.39
C LEU A 42 1.01 1.22 -13.93
N ASP A 43 0.90 1.09 -15.25
CA ASP A 43 0.32 -0.08 -15.93
C ASP A 43 1.08 -1.38 -15.64
N ALA A 44 2.35 -1.31 -15.22
CA ALA A 44 3.11 -2.48 -14.75
C ALA A 44 2.51 -3.11 -13.48
N PHE A 45 1.55 -2.44 -12.84
CA PHE A 45 0.85 -2.89 -11.64
C PHE A 45 -0.64 -3.12 -11.88
N ALA A 46 -1.10 -3.17 -13.14
CA ALA A 46 -2.52 -3.29 -13.49
C ALA A 46 -3.22 -4.52 -12.89
N SER A 47 -2.49 -5.62 -12.65
CA SER A 47 -3.02 -6.82 -11.97
C SER A 47 -2.88 -6.79 -10.44
N HIS A 48 -2.07 -5.88 -9.90
CA HIS A 48 -1.79 -5.78 -8.48
C HIS A 48 -2.65 -4.70 -7.80
N ILE A 49 -2.79 -3.52 -8.40
CA ILE A 49 -3.60 -2.41 -7.87
C ILE A 49 -5.03 -2.85 -7.53
N PRO A 50 -5.78 -3.57 -8.39
CA PRO A 50 -7.13 -4.02 -8.06
C PRO A 50 -7.19 -4.91 -6.81
N ARG A 51 -6.16 -5.74 -6.59
CA ARG A 51 -6.07 -6.60 -5.39
C ARG A 51 -5.88 -5.76 -4.13
N ILE A 52 -5.09 -4.69 -4.22
CA ILE A 52 -4.87 -3.76 -3.09
C ILE A 52 -6.10 -2.89 -2.84
N VAL A 53 -6.80 -2.46 -3.89
CA VAL A 53 -8.10 -1.78 -3.76
C VAL A 53 -9.07 -2.68 -3.02
N HIS A 54 -9.27 -3.92 -3.50
CA HIS A 54 -10.15 -4.88 -2.85
C HIS A 54 -9.75 -5.18 -1.40
N PHE A 55 -8.44 -5.30 -1.11
CA PHE A 55 -7.97 -5.42 0.27
C PHE A 55 -8.46 -4.26 1.14
N TRP A 56 -8.34 -3.02 0.67
CA TRP A 56 -8.80 -1.85 1.41
C TRP A 56 -10.33 -1.76 1.51
N GLU A 57 -11.07 -2.19 0.49
CA GLU A 57 -12.53 -2.28 0.55
C GLU A 57 -13.00 -3.25 1.64
N VAL A 58 -12.36 -4.43 1.73
CA VAL A 58 -12.59 -5.38 2.83
C VAL A 58 -12.29 -4.72 4.19
N GLN A 59 -11.19 -3.97 4.29
CA GLN A 59 -10.76 -3.38 5.57
C GLN A 59 -11.57 -2.16 6.02
N LEU A 60 -12.03 -1.32 5.09
CA LEU A 60 -12.65 -0.03 5.37
C LEU A 60 -14.18 -0.07 5.27
N GLU A 61 -14.71 -0.91 4.39
CA GLU A 61 -16.13 -1.01 4.09
C GLU A 61 -16.74 -2.35 4.54
N GLY A 62 -15.91 -3.31 4.95
CA GLY A 62 -16.37 -4.62 5.41
C GLY A 62 -16.87 -5.51 4.28
N LYS A 63 -16.44 -5.26 3.03
CA LYS A 63 -16.76 -6.15 1.91
C LYS A 63 -16.27 -7.58 2.18
N SER A 64 -16.96 -8.56 1.62
CA SER A 64 -16.55 -9.96 1.71
C SER A 64 -15.23 -10.21 0.98
N ILE A 65 -14.40 -11.08 1.53
CA ILE A 65 -13.20 -11.57 0.85
C ILE A 65 -13.64 -12.36 -0.38
N GLN A 66 -13.35 -11.82 -1.56
CA GLN A 66 -13.45 -12.53 -2.83
C GLN A 66 -12.09 -13.12 -3.22
N GLY A 67 -12.08 -14.35 -3.73
CA GLY A 67 -10.87 -15.05 -4.19
C GLY A 67 -10.16 -15.89 -3.12
N GLU A 68 -8.90 -16.25 -3.39
CA GLU A 68 -8.08 -17.04 -2.47
C GLU A 68 -7.69 -16.25 -1.21
N SER A 69 -7.67 -16.95 -0.06
CA SER A 69 -7.15 -16.41 1.18
C SER A 69 -5.67 -16.03 1.01
N PHE A 70 -5.34 -14.79 1.34
CA PHE A 70 -3.98 -14.26 1.25
C PHE A 70 -3.44 -13.97 2.65
N ASP A 71 -2.34 -14.61 3.01
CA ASP A 71 -1.62 -14.31 4.24
C ASP A 71 -0.72 -13.08 4.03
N LEU A 72 -1.26 -11.93 4.43
CA LEU A 72 -0.59 -10.63 4.34
C LEU A 72 0.80 -10.65 4.97
N LEU A 73 0.95 -11.23 6.15
CA LEU A 73 2.23 -11.21 6.86
C LEU A 73 3.24 -12.16 6.21
N LYS A 74 2.81 -13.35 5.80
CA LYS A 74 3.70 -14.33 5.15
C LYS A 74 4.34 -13.76 3.90
N VAL A 75 3.58 -13.07 3.04
CA VAL A 75 4.12 -12.49 1.81
C VAL A 75 5.07 -11.32 2.07
N HIS A 76 4.84 -10.53 3.11
CA HIS A 76 5.74 -9.42 3.42
C HIS A 76 6.99 -9.85 4.20
N LYS A 77 6.93 -10.97 4.94
CA LYS A 77 8.11 -11.56 5.60
C LYS A 77 9.20 -11.97 4.60
N THR A 78 8.81 -12.54 3.45
CA THR A 78 9.78 -12.98 2.44
C THR A 78 10.48 -11.82 1.72
N LEU A 79 9.94 -10.60 1.82
CA LEU A 79 10.55 -9.42 1.23
C LEU A 79 11.74 -8.88 2.01
N GLY A 80 11.92 -9.30 3.28
CA GLY A 80 12.99 -8.81 4.14
C GLY A 80 12.90 -7.31 4.41
N ILE A 81 11.68 -6.79 4.55
CA ILE A 81 11.42 -5.36 4.79
C ILE A 81 12.21 -4.91 6.04
N LEU A 82 12.86 -3.75 5.96
CA LEU A 82 13.56 -3.14 7.09
C LEU A 82 12.63 -2.17 7.87
N PRO A 83 12.88 -1.90 9.16
CA PRO A 83 12.06 -0.96 9.94
C PRO A 83 11.92 0.42 9.30
N GLY A 84 13.01 0.95 8.70
CA GLY A 84 13.01 2.23 8.01
C GLY A 84 12.15 2.22 6.73
N GLU A 85 12.06 1.09 6.04
CA GLU A 85 11.24 0.93 4.83
C GLU A 85 9.76 0.88 5.17
N LEU A 86 9.37 0.18 6.24
CA LEU A 86 8.00 0.25 6.77
C LEU A 86 7.66 1.70 7.15
N GLY A 87 8.55 2.38 7.88
CA GLY A 87 8.36 3.78 8.25
C GLY A 87 8.18 4.69 7.03
N ARG A 88 8.96 4.48 5.97
CA ARG A 88 8.84 5.22 4.71
C ARG A 88 7.49 4.96 4.04
N TRP A 89 7.06 3.70 3.95
CA TRP A 89 5.77 3.32 3.38
C TRP A 89 4.62 4.02 4.12
N ILE A 90 4.61 3.96 5.46
CA ILE A 90 3.58 4.60 6.30
C ILE A 90 3.58 6.11 6.11
N LYS A 91 4.76 6.73 6.08
CA LYS A 91 4.88 8.17 5.86
C LYS A 91 4.28 8.59 4.53
N LEU A 92 4.68 7.92 3.44
CA LEU A 92 4.18 8.22 2.09
C LEU A 92 2.65 8.07 2.02
N PHE A 93 2.12 6.98 2.60
CA PHE A 93 0.69 6.74 2.59
C PHE A 93 -0.08 7.82 3.37
N LYS A 94 0.38 8.16 4.58
CA LYS A 94 -0.23 9.25 5.38
C LYS A 94 -0.16 10.60 4.70
N ASP A 95 0.93 10.88 3.97
CA ASP A 95 1.05 12.14 3.22
C ASP A 95 0.05 12.20 2.04
N ILE A 96 -0.23 11.08 1.38
CA ILE A 96 -1.33 10.99 0.41
C ILE A 96 -2.67 11.28 1.10
N LEU A 97 -2.97 10.62 2.22
CA LEU A 97 -4.22 10.84 2.96
C LEU A 97 -4.41 12.30 3.37
N LYS A 98 -3.35 13.01 3.78
CA LYS A 98 -3.39 14.45 4.14
C LYS A 98 -3.84 15.37 3.00
N SER A 99 -3.70 14.95 1.74
CA SER A 99 -4.17 15.75 0.59
C SER A 99 -5.69 15.69 0.38
N TYR A 100 -6.39 14.81 1.11
CA TYR A 100 -7.84 14.67 1.08
C TYR A 100 -8.50 15.43 2.25
N ASP A 101 -9.84 15.48 2.26
CA ASP A 101 -10.58 16.05 3.38
C ASP A 101 -10.40 15.20 4.64
N GLN A 102 -9.74 15.76 5.65
CA GLN A 102 -9.43 15.06 6.90
C GLN A 102 -10.66 14.81 7.77
N ASN A 103 -11.80 15.46 7.50
CA ASN A 103 -13.06 15.20 8.19
C ASN A 103 -13.92 14.14 7.49
N HIS A 104 -13.48 13.65 6.32
CA HIS A 104 -14.22 12.64 5.58
C HIS A 104 -14.12 11.28 6.28
N GLU A 105 -15.26 10.61 6.49
CA GLU A 105 -15.35 9.34 7.24
C GLU A 105 -14.35 8.28 6.73
N LEU A 106 -14.25 8.10 5.41
CA LEU A 106 -13.29 7.18 4.80
C LEU A 106 -11.84 7.46 5.20
N ILE A 107 -11.43 8.73 5.28
CA ILE A 107 -10.06 9.14 5.62
C ILE A 107 -9.77 8.88 7.10
N LEU A 108 -10.75 9.12 7.97
CA LEU A 108 -10.65 8.80 9.40
C LEU A 108 -10.44 7.29 9.61
N LYS A 109 -11.28 6.45 8.98
CA LYS A 109 -11.14 4.98 9.02
C LYS A 109 -9.78 4.53 8.47
N TRP A 110 -9.29 5.18 7.42
CA TRP A 110 -8.00 4.83 6.84
C TRP A 110 -6.85 5.12 7.79
N ASN A 111 -6.83 6.29 8.42
CA ASN A 111 -5.80 6.65 9.40
C ASN A 111 -5.75 5.63 10.56
N GLU A 112 -6.90 5.25 11.10
CA GLU A 112 -6.99 4.21 12.14
C GLU A 112 -6.44 2.86 11.66
N LYS A 113 -6.79 2.45 10.44
CA LYS A 113 -6.33 1.18 9.87
C LYS A 113 -4.84 1.17 9.55
N ILE A 114 -4.28 2.29 9.09
CA ILE A 114 -2.83 2.41 8.88
C ILE A 114 -2.08 2.22 10.20
N ASP A 115 -2.54 2.87 11.27
CA ASP A 115 -1.93 2.72 12.60
C ASP A 115 -2.07 1.28 13.14
N HIS A 116 -3.20 0.65 12.87
CA HIS A 116 -3.42 -0.76 13.21
C HIS A 116 -2.42 -1.68 12.48
N PHE A 117 -2.30 -1.54 11.15
CA PHE A 117 -1.37 -2.35 10.37
C PHE A 117 0.09 -2.04 10.68
N GLU A 118 0.45 -0.79 10.99
CA GLU A 118 1.79 -0.44 11.44
C GLU A 118 2.18 -1.26 12.68
N LYS A 119 1.29 -1.33 13.68
CA LYS A 119 1.52 -2.12 14.91
C LYS A 119 1.66 -3.61 14.60
N ILE A 120 0.79 -4.14 13.74
CA ILE A 120 0.84 -5.56 13.33
C ILE A 120 2.16 -5.87 12.62
N PHE A 121 2.58 -5.06 11.66
CA PHE A 121 3.81 -5.27 10.90
C PHE A 121 5.04 -5.16 11.80
N LYS A 122 5.12 -4.14 12.67
CA LYS A 122 6.24 -4.00 13.62
C LYS A 122 6.37 -5.23 14.52
N LYS A 123 5.24 -5.70 15.09
CA LYS A 123 5.21 -6.88 15.96
C LYS A 123 5.68 -8.14 15.23
N ASN A 124 5.25 -8.33 13.98
CA ASN A 124 5.43 -9.61 13.29
C ASN A 124 6.68 -9.67 12.39
N LEU A 125 7.27 -8.52 12.03
CA LEU A 125 8.45 -8.46 11.15
C LEU A 125 9.74 -8.14 11.91
N PHE A 126 9.68 -7.41 13.02
CA PHE A 126 10.89 -6.86 13.68
C PHE A 126 11.06 -7.28 15.13
N THR A 127 10.07 -7.95 15.71
CA THR A 127 10.16 -8.44 17.09
C THR A 127 10.51 -9.92 17.03
N ASN A 128 11.68 -10.27 17.57
CA ASN A 128 12.12 -11.66 17.75
C ASN A 128 11.40 -12.27 18.97
#